data_AF-A0A0M3IR70-F1
#
_entry.id   AF-A0A0M3IR70-F1
#
_cell.length_a   1.000
_cell.length_b   1.000
_cell.length_c   1.000
_cell.angle_alpha   90.00
_cell.angle_beta   90.00
_cell.angle_gamma   90.00
#
_symmetry.space_group_name_H-M   'P 1'
#
loop_
_entity.id
_entity.type
_entity.pdbx_description
1 polymer ?
#
loop_
_entity_poly.entity_id
_entity_poly.type
_entity_poly.pdbx_seq_one_letter_code
_entity_poly.pdbx_strand_id
1 'polypeptide(L)'
;MKYLTLVALLIGQSVASMSPTFLNWLSSSYGPKFAERLNRADLGQGGSFGGGTHIPRQLTPHEPVIIVHGITNRADRFSAIRDHFIANGYTDAEVFATTYGDAGKTNVLFVNMECDFVKRIRELIIAVSAYTSSRVDILAFSMGSPIARKAIMGGICVDTGEQLGGSLTALVDTFVGVAGANFGSFLCLIPFGSCNLNNGMHCNSRFLADINSRYVRLPY
;
A
#
# COMPACT_ATOMS: atom_id res chain seq x y z
N MET A 1 -53.38 -12.84 -22.05
CA MET A 1 -52.36 -13.48 -21.20
C MET A 1 -51.21 -12.49 -21.06
N LYS A 2 -51.06 -11.82 -19.91
CA LYS A 2 -50.05 -10.78 -19.69
C LYS A 2 -48.73 -11.46 -19.33
N TYR A 3 -47.70 -11.28 -20.17
CA TYR A 3 -46.35 -11.76 -19.87
C TYR A 3 -45.73 -10.84 -18.81
N LEU A 4 -45.42 -11.41 -17.65
CA LEU A 4 -44.73 -10.74 -16.55
C LEU A 4 -43.23 -10.87 -16.79
N THR A 5 -42.57 -9.78 -17.22
CA THR A 5 -41.13 -9.75 -17.44
C THR A 5 -40.43 -9.64 -16.08
N LEU A 6 -39.78 -10.71 -15.64
CA LEU A 6 -38.98 -10.73 -14.41
C LEU A 6 -37.63 -10.07 -14.69
N VAL A 7 -37.41 -8.86 -14.16
CA VAL A 7 -36.10 -8.20 -14.21
C VAL A 7 -35.25 -8.79 -13.08
N ALA A 8 -34.32 -9.68 -13.42
CA ALA A 8 -33.30 -10.15 -12.49
C ALA A 8 -32.32 -9.02 -12.20
N LEU A 9 -32.39 -8.46 -10.99
CA LEU A 9 -31.39 -7.52 -10.50
C LEU A 9 -30.10 -8.31 -10.25
N LEU A 10 -29.15 -8.24 -11.19
CA LEU A 10 -27.79 -8.73 -10.97
C LEU A 10 -27.14 -7.81 -9.94
N ILE A 11 -27.29 -8.17 -8.66
CA ILE A 11 -26.43 -7.65 -7.60
C ILE A 11 -25.06 -8.24 -7.90
N GLY A 12 -24.21 -7.46 -8.58
CA GLY A 12 -22.81 -7.81 -8.75
C GLY A 12 -22.23 -8.02 -7.36
N GLN A 13 -22.02 -9.27 -6.98
CA GLN A 13 -21.29 -9.57 -5.75
C GLN A 13 -19.90 -8.98 -5.95
N SER A 14 -19.60 -7.90 -5.24
CA SER A 14 -18.25 -7.39 -5.11
C SER A 14 -17.44 -8.47 -4.43
N VAL A 15 -16.84 -9.36 -5.23
CA VAL A 15 -15.93 -10.37 -4.71
C VAL A 15 -14.82 -9.60 -4.01
N ALA A 16 -14.73 -9.77 -2.70
CA ALA A 16 -13.77 -9.05 -1.88
C ALA A 16 -12.36 -9.31 -2.43
N SER A 17 -11.57 -8.23 -2.58
CA SER A 17 -10.21 -8.31 -3.13
C SER A 17 -9.26 -8.85 -2.05
N MET A 18 -9.45 -8.42 -0.80
CA MET A 18 -8.87 -9.03 0.40
C MET A 18 -9.83 -10.04 1.04
N SER A 19 -9.28 -11.03 1.75
CA SER A 19 -10.07 -12.10 2.38
C SER A 19 -11.10 -11.58 3.40
N PRO A 20 -12.29 -12.23 3.53
CA PRO A 20 -13.28 -11.86 4.53
C PRO A 20 -12.75 -11.93 5.97
N THR A 21 -11.87 -12.88 6.28
CA THR A 21 -11.24 -13.02 7.61
C THR A 21 -10.44 -11.77 7.97
N PHE A 22 -9.63 -11.28 7.04
CA PHE A 22 -8.85 -10.06 7.23
C PHE A 22 -9.73 -8.82 7.31
N LEU A 23 -10.71 -8.66 6.40
CA LEU A 23 -11.61 -7.49 6.37
C LEU A 23 -12.50 -7.40 7.62
N ASN A 24 -13.01 -8.52 8.12
CA ASN A 24 -13.78 -8.57 9.35
C ASN A 24 -12.90 -8.19 10.55
N TRP A 25 -11.68 -8.72 10.61
CA TRP A 25 -10.74 -8.36 11.66
C TRP A 25 -10.37 -6.88 11.63
N LEU A 26 -10.06 -6.32 10.45
CA LEU A 26 -9.80 -4.89 10.27
C LEU A 26 -10.96 -4.04 10.74
N SER A 27 -12.18 -4.39 10.31
CA SER A 27 -13.39 -3.67 10.69
C SER A 27 -13.62 -3.68 12.20
N SER A 28 -13.36 -4.81 12.85
CA SER A 28 -13.48 -4.94 14.31
C SER A 28 -12.37 -4.22 15.09
N SER A 29 -11.15 -4.15 14.54
CA SER A 29 -9.97 -3.65 15.26
C SER A 29 -9.72 -2.15 15.02
N TYR A 30 -10.01 -1.65 13.82
CA TYR A 30 -9.71 -0.28 13.37
C TYR A 30 -10.94 0.46 12.82
N GLY A 31 -12.07 -0.23 12.67
CA GLY A 31 -13.31 0.33 12.13
C GLY A 31 -13.50 0.08 10.63
N PRO A 32 -14.76 0.17 10.14
CA PRO A 32 -15.11 -0.20 8.77
C PRO A 32 -14.43 0.67 7.71
N LYS A 33 -14.22 1.97 7.98
CA LYS A 33 -13.54 2.88 7.05
C LYS A 33 -12.08 2.49 6.80
N PHE A 34 -11.42 1.93 7.81
CA PHE A 34 -10.05 1.43 7.66
C PHE A 34 -10.02 0.20 6.76
N ALA A 35 -10.95 -0.74 6.98
CA ALA A 35 -11.09 -1.92 6.14
C ALA A 35 -11.41 -1.54 4.67
N GLU A 36 -12.36 -0.63 4.45
CA GLU A 36 -12.71 -0.12 3.12
C GLU A 36 -11.51 0.49 2.40
N ARG A 37 -10.76 1.34 3.12
CA ARG A 37 -9.58 2.02 2.61
C ARG A 37 -8.48 1.06 2.12
N LEU A 38 -8.28 -0.07 2.80
CA LEU A 38 -7.34 -1.11 2.37
C LEU A 38 -7.93 -2.07 1.33
N ASN A 39 -9.23 -2.34 1.36
CA ASN A 39 -9.86 -3.29 0.43
C ASN A 39 -9.91 -2.76 -1.01
N ARG A 40 -10.05 -1.45 -1.21
CA ARG A 40 -10.12 -0.84 -2.54
C ARG A 40 -11.15 -1.48 -3.49
N ALA A 41 -12.33 -1.81 -2.95
CA ALA A 41 -13.43 -2.37 -3.73
C ALA A 41 -13.92 -1.39 -4.83
N ASP A 42 -13.65 -0.09 -4.68
CA ASP A 42 -13.87 0.95 -5.70
C ASP A 42 -13.07 0.72 -7.00
N LEU A 43 -12.03 -0.12 -6.95
CA LEU A 43 -11.21 -0.52 -8.10
C LEU A 43 -11.54 -1.91 -8.65
N GLY A 44 -12.57 -2.57 -8.11
CA GLY A 44 -12.94 -3.94 -8.43
C GLY A 44 -12.03 -4.99 -7.80
N GLN A 45 -12.13 -6.24 -8.28
CA GLN A 45 -11.44 -7.41 -7.70
C GLN A 45 -9.91 -7.27 -7.61
N GLY A 46 -9.30 -6.47 -8.49
CA GLY A 46 -7.85 -6.27 -8.52
C GLY A 46 -7.32 -5.14 -7.64
N GLY A 47 -8.19 -4.47 -6.86
CA GLY A 47 -7.81 -3.31 -6.05
C GLY A 47 -6.77 -3.61 -4.98
N SER A 48 -6.84 -4.79 -4.38
CA SER A 48 -6.00 -5.26 -3.29
C SER A 48 -5.99 -6.79 -3.22
N PHE A 49 -5.12 -7.39 -2.41
CA PHE A 49 -5.17 -8.82 -2.09
C PHE A 49 -4.51 -9.12 -0.73
N GLY A 50 -4.83 -10.29 -0.18
CA GLY A 50 -4.17 -10.86 1.00
C GLY A 50 -5.12 -11.30 2.12
N GLY A 51 -4.54 -11.98 3.10
CA GLY A 51 -5.16 -12.45 4.35
C GLY A 51 -5.61 -13.92 4.32
N GLY A 52 -5.83 -14.48 3.13
CA GLY A 52 -6.14 -15.91 2.94
C GLY A 52 -7.18 -16.45 3.92
N THR A 53 -6.88 -17.57 4.55
CA THR A 53 -7.70 -18.18 5.62
C THR A 53 -7.06 -18.01 7.00
N HIS A 54 -6.23 -16.99 7.18
CA HIS A 54 -5.47 -16.81 8.42
C HIS A 54 -6.36 -16.51 9.63
N ILE A 55 -5.92 -16.99 10.78
CA ILE A 55 -6.57 -16.70 12.06
C ILE A 55 -5.88 -15.46 12.64
N PRO A 56 -6.62 -14.37 12.90
CA PRO A 56 -6.01 -13.14 13.39
C PRO A 56 -5.17 -13.34 14.64
N ARG A 57 -4.05 -12.62 14.71
CA ARG A 57 -3.07 -12.60 15.80
C ARG A 57 -2.35 -13.94 16.01
N GLN A 58 -2.23 -14.77 14.98
CA GLN A 58 -1.36 -15.94 15.00
C GLN A 58 -0.14 -15.70 14.14
N LEU A 59 0.99 -16.31 14.52
CA LEU A 59 2.21 -16.22 13.73
C LEU A 59 2.04 -16.97 12.39
N THR A 60 2.43 -16.34 11.28
CA THR A 60 2.57 -17.02 9.99
C THR A 60 3.89 -17.80 9.91
N PRO A 61 3.97 -18.88 9.10
CA PRO A 61 5.23 -19.63 8.92
C PRO A 61 6.39 -18.79 8.39
N HIS A 62 6.13 -17.82 7.51
CA HIS A 62 7.09 -16.85 7.01
C HIS A 62 6.72 -15.44 7.45
N GLU A 63 7.67 -14.51 7.38
CA GLU A 63 7.37 -13.08 7.51
C GLU A 63 6.49 -12.64 6.31
N PRO A 64 5.33 -12.02 6.57
CA PRO A 64 4.42 -11.63 5.50
C PRO A 64 5.01 -10.51 4.64
N VAL A 65 4.85 -10.67 3.34
CA VAL A 65 5.34 -9.76 2.31
C VAL A 65 4.24 -8.75 1.95
N ILE A 66 4.58 -7.47 1.98
CA ILE A 66 3.77 -6.37 1.48
C ILE A 66 4.37 -5.86 0.17
N ILE A 67 3.61 -5.97 -0.91
CA ILE A 67 3.98 -5.45 -2.22
C ILE A 67 3.41 -4.04 -2.39
N VAL A 68 4.30 -3.08 -2.66
CA VAL A 68 3.93 -1.67 -2.90
C VAL A 68 4.20 -1.33 -4.36
N HIS A 69 3.13 -1.15 -5.12
CA HIS A 69 3.19 -0.91 -6.57
C HIS A 69 3.82 0.45 -6.93
N GLY A 70 4.20 0.63 -8.20
CA GLY A 70 4.72 1.89 -8.72
C GLY A 70 3.66 2.90 -9.16
N ILE A 71 4.11 4.01 -9.75
CA ILE A 71 3.25 5.09 -10.27
C ILE A 71 2.19 4.56 -11.25
N THR A 72 0.98 5.12 -11.22
CA THR A 72 -0.15 4.78 -12.13
C THR A 72 -0.50 3.29 -12.21
N ASN A 73 -0.26 2.53 -11.15
CA ASN A 73 -0.42 1.08 -11.17
C ASN A 73 -1.48 0.60 -10.17
N ARG A 74 -1.77 -0.70 -10.19
CA ARG A 74 -2.76 -1.38 -9.35
C ARG A 74 -2.15 -2.64 -8.74
N ALA A 75 -2.62 -3.02 -7.55
CA ALA A 75 -2.11 -4.17 -6.81
C ALA A 75 -2.03 -5.46 -7.66
N ASP A 76 -3.12 -5.82 -8.35
CA ASP A 76 -3.19 -7.04 -9.17
C ASP A 76 -2.18 -7.13 -10.32
N ARG A 77 -1.60 -6.01 -10.78
CA ARG A 77 -0.52 -6.05 -11.79
C ARG A 77 0.77 -6.67 -11.25
N PHE A 78 0.85 -6.88 -9.95
CA PHE A 78 1.94 -7.56 -9.26
C PHE A 78 1.56 -9.00 -8.88
N SER A 79 0.47 -9.56 -9.42
CA SER A 79 0.05 -10.93 -9.13
C SER A 79 1.12 -11.96 -9.47
N ALA A 80 1.90 -11.78 -10.55
CA ALA A 80 2.99 -12.70 -10.90
C ALA A 80 4.07 -12.79 -9.80
N ILE A 81 4.30 -11.70 -9.06
CA ILE A 81 5.23 -11.70 -7.92
C ILE A 81 4.59 -12.42 -6.73
N ARG A 82 3.30 -12.16 -6.45
CA ARG A 82 2.55 -12.94 -5.46
C ARG A 82 2.63 -14.44 -5.79
N ASP A 83 2.29 -14.82 -7.01
CA ASP A 83 2.24 -16.22 -7.45
C ASP A 83 3.63 -16.88 -7.37
N HIS A 84 4.71 -16.11 -7.57
CA HIS A 84 6.06 -16.59 -7.32
C HIS A 84 6.30 -16.94 -5.84
N PHE A 85 5.89 -16.08 -4.90
CA PHE A 85 5.96 -16.41 -3.47
C PHE A 85 5.12 -17.65 -3.14
N ILE A 86 3.89 -17.73 -3.65
CA ILE A 86 3.02 -18.90 -3.43
C ILE A 86 3.65 -20.19 -3.96
N ALA A 87 4.23 -20.14 -5.16
CA ALA A 87 4.94 -21.27 -5.75
C ALA A 87 6.18 -21.70 -4.94
N ASN A 88 6.70 -20.84 -4.06
CA ASN A 88 7.84 -21.09 -3.19
C ASN A 88 7.46 -21.25 -1.71
N GLY A 89 6.22 -21.68 -1.42
CA GLY A 89 5.82 -22.12 -0.09
C GLY A 89 5.16 -21.05 0.78
N TYR A 90 4.96 -19.84 0.28
CA TYR A 90 4.09 -18.86 0.92
C TYR A 90 2.61 -19.17 0.64
N THR A 91 1.74 -18.54 1.44
CA THR A 91 0.29 -18.64 1.30
C THR A 91 -0.34 -17.28 1.04
N ASP A 92 -1.62 -17.25 0.67
CA ASP A 92 -2.39 -16.01 0.55
C ASP A 92 -2.56 -15.24 1.86
N ALA A 93 -2.26 -15.89 2.98
CA ALA A 93 -2.16 -15.28 4.30
C ALA A 93 -0.84 -14.52 4.53
N GLU A 94 0.13 -14.66 3.63
CA GLU A 94 1.50 -14.14 3.80
C GLU A 94 1.91 -13.16 2.70
N VAL A 95 1.04 -12.89 1.71
CA VAL A 95 1.35 -11.92 0.64
C VAL A 95 0.20 -10.94 0.49
N PHE A 96 0.51 -9.65 0.67
CA PHE A 96 -0.46 -8.57 0.75
C PHE A 96 -0.11 -7.43 -0.22
N ALA A 97 -1.14 -6.77 -0.74
CA ALA A 97 -1.00 -5.50 -1.42
C ALA A 97 -2.29 -4.69 -1.35
N THR A 98 -2.16 -3.37 -1.35
CA THR A 98 -3.27 -2.43 -1.56
C THR A 98 -2.89 -1.39 -2.58
N THR A 99 -3.85 -0.95 -3.39
CA THR A 99 -3.62 0.18 -4.29
C THR A 99 -3.67 1.49 -3.50
N TYR A 100 -2.62 2.32 -3.55
CA TYR A 100 -2.58 3.61 -2.84
C TYR A 100 -3.18 4.78 -3.65
N GLY A 101 -3.22 4.67 -4.98
CA GLY A 101 -3.73 5.71 -5.88
C GLY A 101 -5.06 5.33 -6.56
N ASP A 102 -5.35 5.94 -7.70
CA ASP A 102 -6.61 5.72 -8.44
C ASP A 102 -6.56 4.62 -9.52
N ALA A 103 -5.51 3.78 -9.47
CA ALA A 103 -5.21 2.74 -10.47
C ALA A 103 -5.01 3.26 -11.90
N GLY A 104 -4.41 4.44 -12.05
CA GLY A 104 -3.99 4.98 -13.35
C GLY A 104 -5.06 5.82 -14.05
N LYS A 105 -6.08 6.28 -13.32
CA LYS A 105 -7.04 7.27 -13.85
C LYS A 105 -6.35 8.62 -14.01
N THR A 106 -5.49 9.01 -13.07
CA THR A 106 -4.64 10.19 -13.18
C THR A 106 -3.48 9.91 -14.13
N ASN A 107 -3.26 10.82 -15.08
CA ASN A 107 -2.14 10.73 -16.01
C ASN A 107 -0.81 10.72 -15.22
N VAL A 108 0.14 9.89 -15.63
CA VAL A 108 1.45 9.70 -15.00
C VAL A 108 2.22 11.00 -14.75
N LEU A 109 1.98 12.03 -15.57
CA LEU A 109 2.58 13.36 -15.39
C LEU A 109 2.06 14.11 -14.17
N PHE A 110 0.95 13.70 -13.55
CA PHE A 110 0.30 14.42 -12.45
C PHE A 110 0.15 13.60 -11.17
N VAL A 111 0.66 12.37 -11.13
CA VAL A 111 0.64 11.55 -9.91
C VAL A 111 1.76 11.98 -8.97
N ASN A 112 1.40 12.41 -7.77
CA ASN A 112 2.34 12.86 -6.75
C ASN A 112 2.41 11.87 -5.58
N MET A 113 3.45 11.94 -4.74
CA MET A 113 3.57 11.11 -3.53
C MET A 113 2.74 11.71 -2.39
N GLU A 114 1.42 11.62 -2.53
CA GLU A 114 0.46 12.25 -1.61
C GLU A 114 0.49 11.64 -0.20
N CYS A 115 0.18 12.45 0.83
CA CYS A 115 0.04 11.96 2.21
C CYS A 115 -0.95 10.80 2.32
N ASP A 116 -2.04 10.83 1.53
CA ASP A 116 -3.02 9.75 1.52
C ASP A 116 -2.40 8.42 1.10
N PHE A 117 -1.47 8.45 0.13
CA PHE A 117 -0.81 7.25 -0.37
C PHE A 117 0.10 6.65 0.71
N VAL A 118 0.86 7.52 1.38
CA VAL A 118 1.72 7.17 2.51
C VAL A 118 0.90 6.56 3.65
N LYS A 119 -0.21 7.20 4.04
CA LYS A 119 -1.08 6.71 5.11
C LYS A 119 -1.63 5.33 4.78
N ARG A 120 -2.07 5.09 3.54
CA ARG A 120 -2.62 3.79 3.15
C ARG A 120 -1.59 2.67 3.25
N ILE A 121 -0.35 2.91 2.83
CA ILE A 121 0.73 1.91 2.97
C ILE A 121 1.12 1.72 4.44
N ARG A 122 1.16 2.80 5.23
CA ARG A 122 1.44 2.74 6.67
C ARG A 122 0.41 1.90 7.41
N GLU A 123 -0.87 2.12 7.11
CA GLU A 123 -1.99 1.38 7.66
C GLU A 123 -1.91 -0.11 7.30
N LEU A 124 -1.55 -0.44 6.05
CA LEU A 124 -1.34 -1.83 5.64
C LEU A 124 -0.21 -2.51 6.44
N ILE A 125 0.93 -1.83 6.65
CA ILE A 125 2.05 -2.35 7.45
C ILE A 125 1.59 -2.68 8.87
N ILE A 126 0.92 -1.72 9.53
CA ILE A 126 0.41 -1.90 10.89
C ILE A 126 -0.58 -3.05 10.96
N ALA A 127 -1.53 -3.09 10.03
CA ALA A 127 -2.56 -4.10 9.99
C ALA A 127 -2.01 -5.51 9.75
N VAL A 128 -1.13 -5.69 8.76
CA VAL A 128 -0.57 -7.00 8.42
C VAL A 128 0.31 -7.50 9.56
N SER A 129 1.17 -6.65 10.11
CA SER A 129 2.01 -7.02 11.26
C SER A 129 1.17 -7.48 12.45
N ALA A 130 0.12 -6.73 12.81
CA ALA A 130 -0.75 -7.08 13.92
C ALA A 130 -1.65 -8.30 13.62
N TYR A 131 -2.09 -8.47 12.38
CA TYR A 131 -2.93 -9.60 11.95
C TYR A 131 -2.16 -10.91 11.99
N THR A 132 -0.87 -10.88 11.66
CA THR A 132 0.01 -12.07 11.55
C THR A 132 0.96 -12.22 12.73
N SER A 133 0.86 -11.35 13.74
CA SER A 133 1.78 -11.30 14.89
C SER A 133 3.26 -11.41 14.51
N SER A 134 3.61 -10.79 13.39
CA SER A 134 4.93 -10.90 12.76
C SER A 134 5.44 -9.53 12.33
N ARG A 135 6.75 -9.43 12.08
CA ARG A 135 7.31 -8.33 11.28
C ARG A 135 6.94 -8.55 9.81
N VAL A 136 7.00 -7.50 9.01
CA VAL A 136 6.68 -7.58 7.58
C VAL A 136 7.91 -7.32 6.72
N ASP A 137 7.92 -7.95 5.56
CA ASP A 137 8.87 -7.66 4.48
C ASP A 137 8.21 -6.78 3.44
N ILE A 138 8.90 -5.72 3.01
CA ILE A 138 8.34 -4.76 2.06
C ILE A 138 9.09 -4.84 0.74
N LEU A 139 8.34 -5.13 -0.33
CA LEU A 139 8.83 -5.09 -1.70
C LEU A 139 8.20 -3.91 -2.44
N ALA A 140 8.96 -2.84 -2.62
CA ALA A 140 8.43 -1.56 -3.09
C ALA A 140 9.04 -1.12 -4.44
N PHE A 141 8.18 -0.82 -5.42
CA PHE A 141 8.58 -0.60 -6.81
C PHE A 141 8.50 0.87 -7.20
N SER A 142 9.50 1.39 -7.92
CA SER A 142 9.46 2.72 -8.53
C SER A 142 9.04 3.81 -7.52
N MET A 143 7.99 4.59 -7.80
CA MET A 143 7.41 5.58 -6.88
C MET A 143 6.91 4.97 -5.56
N GLY A 144 6.51 3.70 -5.54
CA GLY A 144 6.12 3.00 -4.33
C GLY A 144 7.24 2.91 -3.28
N SER A 145 8.51 2.89 -3.71
CA SER A 145 9.66 2.83 -2.80
C SER A 145 9.77 4.04 -1.87
N PRO A 146 9.86 5.29 -2.36
CA PRO A 146 9.88 6.46 -1.48
C PRO A 146 8.58 6.62 -0.67
N ILE A 147 7.41 6.25 -1.21
CA ILE A 147 6.14 6.23 -0.47
C ILE A 147 6.22 5.27 0.73
N ALA A 148 6.68 4.04 0.51
CA ALA A 148 6.84 3.03 1.56
C ALA A 148 7.88 3.47 2.60
N ARG A 149 9.01 4.06 2.18
CA ARG A 149 9.99 4.63 3.11
C ARG A 149 9.36 5.69 4.02
N LYS A 150 8.58 6.61 3.46
CA LYS A 150 7.86 7.63 4.26
C LYS A 150 6.84 6.98 5.20
N ALA A 151 6.13 5.95 4.75
CA ALA A 151 5.18 5.20 5.57
C ALA A 151 5.86 4.53 6.77
N ILE A 152 7.06 3.97 6.59
CA ILE A 152 7.87 3.36 7.65
C ILE A 152 8.40 4.45 8.59
N MET A 153 9.07 5.48 8.07
CA MET A 153 9.74 6.50 8.88
C MET A 153 8.79 7.39 9.69
N GLY A 154 7.54 7.56 9.22
CA GLY A 154 6.55 8.41 9.86
C GLY A 154 6.90 9.90 9.78
N GLY A 155 6.68 10.63 10.87
CA GLY A 155 6.86 12.09 10.92
C GLY A 155 5.67 12.85 10.32
N ILE A 156 5.95 13.94 9.60
CA ILE A 156 4.93 14.86 9.08
C ILE A 156 4.83 14.73 7.56
N CYS A 157 3.63 14.70 7.00
CA CYS A 157 3.42 14.76 5.56
C CYS A 157 3.80 16.16 5.01
N VAL A 158 4.63 16.22 3.99
CA VAL A 158 5.16 17.49 3.46
C VAL A 158 4.12 18.34 2.73
N ASP A 159 3.09 17.70 2.18
CA ASP A 159 2.02 18.29 1.39
C ASP A 159 0.82 18.73 2.22
N THR A 160 0.43 17.95 3.24
CA THR A 160 -0.75 18.24 4.08
C THR A 160 -0.43 18.71 5.50
N GLY A 161 0.79 18.47 5.99
CA GLY A 161 1.16 18.74 7.39
C GLY A 161 0.59 17.74 8.40
N GLU A 162 -0.10 16.69 7.95
CA GLU A 162 -0.65 15.66 8.83
C GLU A 162 0.45 14.84 9.52
N GLN A 163 0.17 14.43 10.76
CA GLN A 163 1.07 13.60 11.57
C GLN A 163 0.87 12.12 11.25
N LEU A 164 1.92 11.45 10.80
CA LEU A 164 1.95 10.00 10.59
C LEU A 164 2.30 9.24 11.89
N GLY A 165 2.88 9.92 12.87
CA GLY A 165 3.38 9.33 14.11
C GLY A 165 4.83 8.86 14.02
N GLY A 166 5.23 7.98 14.96
CA GLY A 166 6.60 7.47 15.07
C GLY A 166 7.01 6.51 13.96
N SER A 167 8.28 6.08 13.96
CA SER A 167 8.76 5.10 13.00
C SER A 167 8.12 3.72 13.22
N LEU A 168 7.82 2.99 12.14
CA LEU A 168 7.42 1.57 12.13
C LEU A 168 8.62 0.64 11.92
N THR A 169 9.86 1.10 12.06
CA THR A 169 11.06 0.26 11.89
C THR A 169 10.98 -1.04 12.71
N ALA A 170 10.38 -1.04 13.89
CA ALA A 170 10.21 -2.25 14.70
C ALA A 170 9.24 -3.29 14.10
N LEU A 171 8.37 -2.88 13.17
CA LEU A 171 7.41 -3.75 12.49
C LEU A 171 7.92 -4.29 11.15
N VAL A 172 9.07 -3.81 10.66
CA VAL A 172 9.62 -4.17 9.36
C VAL A 172 10.91 -4.94 9.57
N ASP A 173 11.02 -6.13 9.00
CA ASP A 173 12.28 -6.88 9.00
C ASP A 173 13.10 -6.50 7.76
N THR A 174 12.59 -6.81 6.56
CA THR A 174 13.27 -6.50 5.30
C THR A 174 12.58 -5.39 4.50
N PHE A 175 13.38 -4.53 3.87
CA PHE A 175 12.92 -3.59 2.85
C PHE A 175 13.73 -3.77 1.55
N VAL A 176 13.03 -4.11 0.48
CA VAL A 176 13.58 -4.24 -0.88
C VAL A 176 12.97 -3.17 -1.79
N GLY A 177 13.78 -2.19 -2.19
CA GLY A 177 13.41 -1.21 -3.20
C GLY A 177 13.78 -1.69 -4.60
N VAL A 178 12.80 -1.83 -5.49
CA VAL A 178 13.01 -2.24 -6.89
C VAL A 178 12.85 -1.03 -7.80
N ALA A 179 13.96 -0.59 -8.42
CA ALA A 179 14.00 0.62 -9.25
C ALA A 179 13.39 1.86 -8.57
N GLY A 180 13.56 1.97 -7.24
CA GLY A 180 12.92 2.99 -6.42
C GLY A 180 13.48 4.39 -6.63
N ALA A 181 12.61 5.40 -6.78
CA ALA A 181 13.00 6.82 -6.95
C ALA A 181 13.39 7.48 -5.62
N ASN A 182 14.16 6.79 -4.79
CA ASN A 182 14.49 7.15 -3.40
C ASN A 182 15.29 8.46 -3.25
N PHE A 183 16.02 8.86 -4.29
CA PHE A 183 16.77 10.11 -4.39
C PHE A 183 16.36 10.94 -5.61
N GLY A 184 15.17 10.64 -6.14
CA GLY A 184 14.63 11.25 -7.36
C GLY A 184 14.81 10.36 -8.58
N SER A 185 14.19 10.80 -9.68
CA SER A 185 14.26 10.16 -10.98
C SER A 185 14.99 11.05 -11.97
N PHE A 186 15.88 10.47 -12.79
CA PHE A 186 16.55 11.20 -13.88
C PHE A 186 15.56 11.72 -14.93
N LEU A 187 14.35 11.16 -14.99
CA LEU A 187 13.26 11.63 -15.86
C LEU A 187 12.65 12.95 -15.35
N CYS A 188 12.89 13.32 -14.10
CA CYS A 188 12.37 14.53 -13.48
C CYS A 188 13.33 15.72 -13.63
N LEU A 189 13.60 16.11 -14.89
CA LEU A 189 14.43 17.27 -15.21
C LEU A 189 13.70 18.61 -15.00
N ILE A 190 12.38 18.62 -15.22
CA ILE A 190 11.54 19.81 -15.11
C ILE A 190 10.66 19.67 -13.86
N PRO A 191 10.65 20.65 -12.94
CA PRO A 191 9.93 20.56 -11.67
C PRO A 191 8.42 20.79 -11.82
N PHE A 192 7.73 19.88 -12.52
CA PHE A 192 6.31 19.98 -12.83
C PHE A 192 5.58 18.66 -12.58
N GLY A 193 4.32 18.72 -12.15
CA GLY A 193 3.47 17.55 -11.98
C GLY A 193 4.09 16.51 -11.04
N SER A 194 4.23 15.26 -11.48
CA SER A 194 4.85 14.14 -10.75
C SER A 194 6.31 14.38 -10.39
N CYS A 195 6.93 15.42 -10.96
CA CYS A 195 8.28 15.90 -10.67
C CYS A 195 8.29 17.23 -9.89
N ASN A 196 7.19 17.66 -9.28
CA ASN A 196 7.17 18.91 -8.52
C ASN A 196 8.13 18.93 -7.30
N LEU A 197 8.52 20.12 -6.85
CA LEU A 197 9.46 20.32 -5.74
C LEU A 197 8.86 20.11 -4.33
N ASN A 198 7.57 19.81 -4.21
CA ASN A 198 6.95 19.51 -2.92
C ASN A 198 6.93 18.00 -2.67
N ASN A 199 6.02 17.27 -3.34
CA ASN A 199 5.79 15.84 -3.19
C ASN A 199 6.01 15.04 -4.49
N GLY A 200 6.83 15.57 -5.40
CA GLY A 200 7.23 14.89 -6.63
C GLY A 200 8.57 14.14 -6.53
N MET A 201 8.93 13.44 -7.60
CA MET A 201 10.16 12.63 -7.72
C MET A 201 11.39 13.42 -8.23
N HIS A 202 11.34 14.75 -8.21
CA HIS A 202 12.52 15.56 -8.51
C HIS A 202 13.51 15.49 -7.34
N CYS A 203 14.82 15.39 -7.60
CA CYS A 203 15.86 15.16 -6.58
C CYS A 203 15.85 16.19 -5.43
N ASN A 204 15.45 17.42 -5.73
CA ASN A 204 15.30 18.51 -4.76
C ASN A 204 13.89 18.65 -4.15
N SER A 205 13.01 17.66 -4.28
CA SER A 205 11.68 17.75 -3.69
C SER A 205 11.72 17.66 -2.17
N ARG A 206 10.81 18.38 -1.49
CA ARG A 206 10.69 18.33 -0.02
C ARG A 206 10.42 16.93 0.50
N PHE A 207 9.62 16.13 -0.21
CA PHE A 207 9.35 14.74 0.14
C PHE A 207 10.62 13.90 0.16
N LEU A 208 11.44 14.00 -0.89
CA LEU A 208 12.69 13.23 -0.99
C LEU A 208 13.75 13.76 -0.01
N ALA A 209 13.79 15.07 0.23
CA ALA A 209 14.63 15.64 1.28
C ALA A 209 14.22 15.10 2.67
N ASP A 210 12.92 15.02 2.96
CA ASP A 210 12.41 14.52 4.25
C ASP A 210 12.82 13.06 4.51
N ILE A 211 12.57 12.14 3.56
CA ILE A 211 12.92 10.72 3.75
C ILE A 211 14.44 10.45 3.71
N ASN A 212 15.25 11.38 3.23
CA ASN A 212 16.72 11.26 3.18
C ASN A 212 17.44 12.13 4.20
N SER A 213 16.72 13.01 4.91
CA SER A 213 17.27 13.72 6.04
C SER A 213 17.51 12.72 7.16
N ARG A 214 18.78 12.46 7.47
CA ARG A 214 19.16 11.56 8.56
C ARG A 214 18.55 12.09 9.85
N TYR A 215 17.49 11.45 10.35
CA TYR A 215 17.10 11.61 11.74
C TYR A 215 18.16 10.93 12.61
N VAL A 216 19.17 11.69 13.03
CA VAL A 216 19.80 11.46 14.33
C VAL A 216 18.70 11.75 15.37
N ARG A 217 17.80 10.79 15.62
CA ARG A 217 16.93 10.85 16.79
C ARG A 217 17.70 10.22 17.93
N LEU A 218 18.27 11.09 18.77
CA LEU A 218 18.65 10.74 20.12
C LEU A 218 17.44 10.09 20.82
N PRO A 219 17.66 9.05 21.64
CA PRO A 219 16.59 8.46 22.42
C PRO A 219 16.09 9.53 23.41
N TYR A 220 14.78 9.78 23.39
CA TYR A 220 14.07 10.29 24.55
C TYR A 220 13.45 9.10 25.25
#